data_AF-A0A968NML9-F1
#
_entry.id   AF-A0A968NML9-F1
#
_cell.length_a   1.000
_cell.length_b   1.000
_cell.length_c   1.000
_cell.angle_alpha   90.00
_cell.angle_beta   90.00
_cell.angle_gamma   90.00
#
_symmetry.space_group_name_H-M   'P 1'
#
loop_
_entity.id
_entity.type
_entity.pdbx_description
1 polymer ?
#
loop_
_entity_poly.entity_id
_entity_poly.type
_entity_poly.pdbx_seq_one_letter_code
_entity_poly.pdbx_strand_id
1 'polypeptide(L)' 'MVRDSKGNDKRLVVYVSQELFQELETLATKEDRSTSNFTRNLIASAVEQYKKGKNL' A
#
# COMPACT_ATOMS: atom_id res chain seq x y z
N MET A 1 -31.35 -1.53 -3.17
CA MET A 1 -30.10 -2.19 -2.72
C MET A 1 -29.03 -1.87 -3.73
N VAL A 2 -28.13 -0.94 -3.41
CA VAL A 2 -26.94 -0.68 -4.24
C VAL A 2 -26.09 -1.94 -4.14
N ARG A 3 -25.90 -2.63 -5.27
CA ARG A 3 -24.88 -3.68 -5.35
C ARG A 3 -23.57 -2.95 -5.14
N ASP A 4 -22.96 -3.10 -3.97
CA ASP A 4 -21.55 -2.77 -3.79
C ASP A 4 -20.80 -3.60 -4.82
N SER A 5 -20.46 -2.99 -5.94
CA SER A 5 -19.37 -3.42 -6.78
C SER A 5 -18.12 -3.26 -5.94
N LYS A 6 -17.90 -4.21 -5.01
CA LYS A 6 -16.60 -4.47 -4.42
C LYS A 6 -15.68 -4.67 -5.61
N GLY A 7 -14.94 -3.62 -5.94
CA GLY A 7 -14.02 -3.58 -7.04
C GLY A 7 -13.14 -4.83 -6.98
N ASN A 8 -12.69 -5.27 -8.14
CA ASN A 8 -11.94 -6.51 -8.32
C ASN A 8 -10.58 -6.40 -7.57
N ASP A 9 -10.60 -6.55 -6.25
CA ASP A 9 -9.45 -6.38 -5.36
C ASP A 9 -8.43 -7.48 -5.69
N LYS A 10 -7.43 -7.12 -6.47
CA LYS A 10 -6.32 -8.01 -6.81
C LYS A 10 -5.34 -8.06 -5.64
N ARG A 11 -4.88 -9.27 -5.32
CA ARG A 11 -3.77 -9.46 -4.36
C ARG A 11 -2.45 -9.42 -5.10
N LEU A 12 -1.51 -8.63 -4.60
CA LEU A 12 -0.11 -8.60 -5.03
C LEU A 12 0.74 -9.18 -3.90
N VAL A 13 1.57 -10.17 -4.21
CA VAL A 13 2.57 -10.71 -3.28
C VAL A 13 3.92 -10.17 -3.68
N VAL A 14 4.67 -9.62 -2.71
CA VAL A 14 6.02 -9.09 -2.91
C VAL A 14 6.96 -9.78 -1.94
N TYR A 15 8.18 -10.04 -2.40
CA TYR A 15 9.27 -10.51 -1.55
C TYR A 15 10.12 -9.31 -1.15
N VAL A 16 10.30 -9.12 0.14
CA VAL A 16 11.11 -8.06 0.74
C VAL A 16 12.03 -8.66 1.81
N SER A 17 13.04 -7.92 2.25
CA SER A 17 13.85 -8.35 3.39
C SER A 17 13.00 -8.41 4.66
N GLN A 18 13.38 -9.28 5.60
CA GLN A 18 12.72 -9.39 6.90
C GLN A 18 12.76 -8.06 7.67
N GLU A 19 13.90 -7.36 7.63
CA GLU A 19 14.07 -6.05 8.26
C GLU A 19 13.07 -5.01 7.74
N LEU A 20 12.94 -4.90 6.41
CA LEU A 20 11.98 -3.98 5.80
C LEU A 20 10.54 -4.34 6.16
N PHE A 21 10.21 -5.63 6.22
CA PHE A 21 8.88 -6.06 6.63
C PHE A 21 8.58 -5.65 8.08
N GLN A 22 9.51 -5.85 9.00
CA GLN A 22 9.36 -5.46 10.41
C GLN A 22 9.23 -3.94 10.58
N GLU A 23 9.95 -3.16 9.79
CA GLU A 23 9.80 -1.70 9.76
C GLU A 23 8.40 -1.29 9.29
N LEU A 24 7.90 -1.90 8.21
CA LEU A 24 6.53 -1.67 7.72
C LEU A 24 5.47 -2.03 8.77
N GLU A 25 5.61 -3.15 9.48
CA GLU A 25 4.70 -3.54 10.57
C GLU A 25 4.73 -2.53 11.73
N THR A 26 5.91 -2.08 12.11
CA THR A 26 6.09 -1.11 13.19
C THR A 26 5.43 0.23 12.85
N LEU A 27 5.65 0.73 11.63
CA LEU A 27 5.05 1.99 11.18
C LEU A 27 3.53 1.88 11.03
N ALA A 28 3.04 0.79 10.44
CA ALA A 28 1.60 0.54 10.31
C ALA A 28 0.90 0.51 11.69
N THR A 29 1.53 -0.13 12.68
CA THR A 29 1.01 -0.18 14.07
C THR A 29 0.94 1.20 14.70
N LYS A 30 1.95 2.06 14.50
CA LYS A 30 1.94 3.45 15.02
C LYS A 30 0.81 4.29 14.45
N GLU A 31 0.34 3.97 13.25
CA GLU A 31 -0.78 4.65 12.58
C GLU A 31 -2.15 3.98 12.78
N ASP A 32 -2.23 2.94 13.61
CA ASP A 32 -3.46 2.12 13.80
C ASP A 32 -4.02 1.57 12.48
N ARG A 33 -3.13 1.03 11.63
CA ARG A 33 -3.45 0.45 10.32
C ARG A 33 -2.89 -0.95 10.17
N SER A 34 -3.54 -1.77 9.34
CA SER A 34 -2.91 -3.03 8.89
C SER A 34 -1.70 -2.76 8.01
N THR A 35 -0.66 -3.60 8.10
CA THR A 35 0.53 -3.53 7.23
C THR A 35 0.14 -3.46 5.76
N SER A 36 -0.83 -4.26 5.33
CA SER A 36 -1.30 -4.23 3.94
C SER A 36 -1.92 -2.89 3.51
N ASN A 37 -2.69 -2.23 4.38
CA ASN A 37 -3.29 -0.92 4.11
C ASN A 37 -2.22 0.15 4.05
N PHE A 38 -1.33 0.14 5.04
CA PHE A 38 -0.22 1.08 5.14
C PHE A 38 0.71 0.99 3.91
N THR A 39 1.16 -0.21 3.55
CA THR A 39 2.00 -0.44 2.36
C THR A 39 1.30 -0.01 1.07
N ARG A 40 -0.01 -0.25 0.91
CA ARG A 40 -0.75 0.23 -0.26
C ARG A 40 -0.74 1.76 -0.37
N ASN A 41 -0.89 2.46 0.75
CA ASN A 41 -0.85 3.93 0.75
C ASN A 41 0.55 4.45 0.38
N LEU A 42 1.61 3.82 0.90
CA LEU A 42 2.98 4.16 0.51
C LEU A 42 3.22 3.96 -0.99
N ILE A 43 2.77 2.85 -1.55
CA ILE A 43 2.86 2.58 -2.98
C ILE A 43 2.08 3.63 -3.78
N ALA A 44 0.86 3.98 -3.37
CA ALA A 44 0.07 5.00 -4.04
C ALA A 44 0.79 6.36 -4.06
N SER A 45 1.31 6.81 -2.91
CA SER A 45 2.09 8.04 -2.81
C SER A 45 3.34 8.03 -3.68
N ALA A 46 4.08 6.91 -3.72
CA ALA A 46 5.26 6.77 -4.56
C ALA A 46 4.91 6.83 -6.06
N VAL A 47 3.80 6.21 -6.47
CA VAL A 47 3.31 6.26 -7.86
C VAL A 47 2.90 7.69 -8.25
N GLU A 48 2.21 8.42 -7.36
CA GLU A 48 1.87 9.83 -7.61
C GLU A 48 3.12 10.70 -7.78
N GLN A 49 4.12 10.53 -6.92
CA GLN A 49 5.39 11.25 -7.04
C GLN A 49 6.13 10.90 -8.34
N TYR A 50 6.14 9.61 -8.70
CA TYR A 50 6.74 9.15 -9.96
C TYR A 50 6.08 9.80 -11.18
N LYS A 51 4.74 9.88 -11.22
CA LYS A 51 3.99 10.53 -12.30
C LYS A 51 4.33 12.02 -12.40
N LYS A 52 4.33 12.74 -11.26
CA LYS A 52 4.70 14.16 -11.20
C LYS A 52 6.11 14.42 -11.74
N GLY A 53 7.08 13.55 -11.43
CA GLY A 53 8.45 13.68 -11.93
C GLY A 53 8.65 13.31 -13.40
N LYS A 54 7.67 12.67 -14.04
CA LYS A 54 7.74 12.21 -15.44
C LYS A 54 6.75 12.93 -16.37
N ASN A 55 5.94 13.86 -15.88
CA ASN A 55 4.82 14.47 -16.60
C ASN A 55 3.91 13.43 -17.28
N LEU A 56 3.63 12.33 -16.57
CA LEU A 56 2.72 11.25 -17.00
C LEU A 56 1.30 11.47 -16.50
#